data_AF-A0A3B3C7Y7-F1
#
_entry.id   AF-A0A3B3C7Y7-F1
#
_cell.length_a   1.000
_cell.length_b   1.000
_cell.length_c   1.000
_cell.angle_alpha   90.00
_cell.angle_beta   90.00
_cell.angle_gamma   90.00
#
_symmetry.space_group_name_H-M   'P 1'
#
loop_
_entity.id
_entity.type
_entity.pdbx_description
1 polymer ?
#
loop_
_entity_poly.entity_id
_entity_poly.type
_entity_poly.pdbx_seq_one_letter_code
_entity_poly.pdbx_strand_id
1 'polypeptide(L)'
;MYLIKHSCVFFLSVKMLAKPSVFLHVTHQPVVLNDNFPFAICLAFHAQIKKQQQDVMGFLAANKIEFEECDIAANEANRKWMRENIPEESRPATGNPLPPQIFNESKYCGNYEAFFDAREDNAVYAFLGLTAPPGSKEAVAQAKKAQQ
;
A
#
# COMPACT_ATOMS: atom_id res chain seq x y z
N MET A 1 -1.16 30.47 3.99
CA MET A 1 -2.04 29.37 3.54
C MET A 1 -1.19 28.12 3.41
N TYR A 2 -1.52 27.08 4.18
CA TYR A 2 -0.73 25.86 4.33
C TYR A 2 -0.64 25.11 3.00
N LEU A 3 0.50 25.26 2.33
CA LEU A 3 0.84 24.57 1.11
C LEU A 3 0.82 23.06 1.41
N ILE A 4 0.04 22.33 0.63
CA ILE A 4 -0.26 20.90 0.71
C ILE A 4 1.06 20.12 0.73
N LYS A 5 1.64 19.90 1.93
CA LYS A 5 2.94 19.26 2.07
C LYS A 5 2.79 17.78 1.71
N HIS A 6 3.29 17.42 0.53
CA HIS A 6 4.08 16.22 0.21
C HIS A 6 3.59 14.80 0.55
N SER A 7 2.50 14.58 1.27
CA SER A 7 2.14 13.23 1.72
C SER A 7 1.10 12.60 0.81
N CYS A 8 1.39 11.39 0.30
CA CYS A 8 0.47 10.30 -0.10
C CYS A 8 0.72 9.69 -1.48
N VAL A 9 1.97 9.40 -1.80
CA VAL A 9 2.29 8.45 -2.87
C VAL A 9 3.23 7.44 -2.23
N PHE A 10 2.69 6.48 -1.49
CA PHE A 10 3.46 5.42 -0.81
C PHE A 10 3.04 4.05 -1.33
N PHE A 11 3.99 3.14 -1.49
CA PHE A 11 3.69 1.70 -1.48
C PHE A 11 3.86 1.18 -0.05
N LEU A 12 3.18 0.08 0.30
CA LEU A 12 3.31 -0.54 1.61
C LEU A 12 4.15 -1.80 1.50
N SER A 13 5.17 -1.92 2.36
CA SER A 13 5.88 -3.17 2.61
C SER A 13 5.44 -3.72 3.96
N VAL A 14 4.80 -4.89 3.99
CA VAL A 14 4.46 -5.62 5.23
C VAL A 14 5.73 -6.28 5.77
N LYS A 15 5.98 -6.17 7.07
CA LYS A 15 7.13 -6.82 7.75
C LYS A 15 6.63 -7.98 8.62
N MET A 16 7.20 -9.18 8.45
CA MET A 16 7.07 -10.25 9.45
C MET A 16 8.02 -9.97 10.64
N LEU A 17 7.56 -10.22 11.87
CA LEU A 17 8.30 -9.94 13.09
C LEU A 17 9.66 -10.66 13.15
N ALA A 18 10.74 -9.89 12.98
CA ALA A 18 12.07 -10.14 13.56
C ALA A 18 12.81 -8.80 13.81
N LYS A 19 12.90 -8.43 15.10
CA LYS A 19 13.53 -7.27 15.80
C LYS A 19 14.87 -6.69 15.23
N PRO A 20 15.46 -5.60 15.80
CA PRO A 20 14.96 -4.23 16.11
C PRO A 20 15.89 -3.08 15.59
N SER A 21 15.33 -1.86 15.50
CA SER A 21 15.98 -0.52 15.55
C SER A 21 16.95 -0.09 14.43
N VAL A 22 16.62 0.98 13.68
CA VAL A 22 17.37 2.27 13.65
C VAL A 22 16.44 3.38 13.12
N PHE A 23 16.41 4.49 13.87
CA PHE A 23 15.72 5.76 13.64
C PHE A 23 16.47 6.61 12.59
N LEU A 24 15.78 7.23 11.62
CA LEU A 24 16.39 8.32 10.84
C LEU A 24 15.43 9.51 10.66
N HIS A 25 15.94 10.69 11.02
CA HIS A 25 15.34 12.01 10.80
C HIS A 25 15.26 12.35 9.30
N VAL A 26 14.16 12.99 8.89
CA VAL A 26 13.97 13.52 7.52
C VAL A 26 14.22 15.03 7.50
N THR A 27 15.11 15.48 6.60
CA THR A 27 15.34 16.89 6.26
C THR A 27 14.57 17.31 5.01
N HIS A 28 14.02 18.53 5.03
CA HIS A 28 13.06 19.08 4.05
C HIS A 28 13.75 19.93 2.98
N GLN A 29 13.52 19.69 1.69
CA GLN A 29 13.76 20.66 0.59
C GLN A 29 12.67 20.58 -0.49
N PRO A 30 12.27 21.70 -1.15
CA PRO A 30 11.17 21.73 -2.11
C PRO A 30 11.62 21.52 -3.58
N VAL A 31 10.78 20.82 -4.36
CA VAL A 31 10.90 20.64 -5.83
C VAL A 31 9.67 21.27 -6.50
N VAL A 32 9.89 21.99 -7.62
CA VAL A 32 8.86 22.66 -8.44
C VAL A 32 8.41 21.78 -9.61
N LEU A 33 7.11 21.79 -9.94
CA LEU A 33 6.53 21.06 -11.09
C LEU A 33 5.60 21.99 -11.89
N ASN A 34 5.67 21.88 -13.22
CA ASN A 34 5.22 22.84 -14.24
C ASN A 34 3.77 22.62 -14.71
N ASP A 35 3.09 23.69 -15.11
CA ASP A 35 1.63 23.83 -15.26
C ASP A 35 1.08 23.47 -16.66
N ASN A 36 0.29 22.38 -16.78
CA ASN A 36 -0.80 22.26 -17.78
C ASN A 36 -1.78 21.07 -17.54
N PHE A 37 -2.44 21.01 -16.38
CA PHE A 37 -3.56 20.07 -16.17
C PHE A 37 -4.72 20.80 -15.46
N PRO A 38 -5.99 20.58 -15.86
CA PRO A 38 -7.14 21.24 -15.22
C PRO A 38 -7.18 20.87 -13.73
N PHE A 39 -6.99 21.90 -12.89
CA PHE A 39 -6.68 21.80 -11.46
C PHE A 39 -7.70 20.97 -10.64
N ALA A 40 -8.98 20.96 -11.02
CA ALA A 40 -10.04 20.26 -10.30
C ALA A 40 -9.99 18.72 -10.44
N ILE A 41 -9.63 18.20 -11.62
CA ILE A 41 -9.52 16.75 -11.86
C ILE A 41 -8.31 16.18 -11.10
N CYS A 42 -7.21 16.93 -11.09
CA CYS A 42 -6.00 16.56 -10.37
C CYS A 42 -6.24 16.43 -8.85
N LEU A 43 -7.01 17.34 -8.25
CA LEU A 43 -7.33 17.31 -6.82
C LEU A 43 -8.22 16.12 -6.43
N ALA A 44 -9.25 15.81 -7.21
CA ALA A 44 -10.14 14.68 -6.95
C ALA A 44 -9.39 13.33 -7.03
N PHE A 45 -8.54 13.19 -8.05
CA PHE A 45 -7.67 12.02 -8.20
C PHE A 45 -6.72 11.86 -7.02
N HIS A 46 -6.04 12.93 -6.59
CA HIS A 46 -5.19 12.89 -5.40
C HIS A 46 -5.97 12.51 -4.13
N ALA A 47 -7.18 13.04 -3.95
CA ALA A 47 -8.00 12.74 -2.78
C ALA A 47 -8.40 11.24 -2.71
N GLN A 48 -8.67 10.63 -3.87
CA GLN A 48 -8.97 9.20 -3.94
C GLN A 48 -7.78 8.34 -3.53
N ILE A 49 -6.60 8.60 -4.08
CA ILE A 49 -5.36 7.87 -3.74
C ILE A 49 -5.06 7.96 -2.25
N LYS A 50 -5.21 9.16 -1.67
CA LYS A 50 -5.07 9.39 -0.22
C LYS A 50 -6.02 8.51 0.59
N LYS A 51 -7.29 8.48 0.21
CA LYS A 51 -8.31 7.69 0.92
C LYS A 51 -8.01 6.19 0.86
N GLN A 52 -7.59 5.69 -0.30
CA GLN A 52 -7.24 4.29 -0.48
C GLN A 52 -6.04 3.88 0.39
N GLN A 53 -4.98 4.69 0.41
CA GLN A 53 -3.82 4.45 1.28
C GLN A 53 -4.22 4.45 2.75
N GLN A 54 -5.00 5.44 3.20
CA GLN A 54 -5.46 5.51 4.60
C GLN A 54 -6.34 4.32 4.99
N ASP A 55 -7.16 3.79 4.08
CA ASP A 55 -7.96 2.59 4.36
C ASP A 55 -7.08 1.34 4.52
N VAL A 56 -6.09 1.15 3.64
CA VAL A 56 -5.13 0.03 3.77
C VAL A 56 -4.35 0.15 5.08
N MET A 57 -3.75 1.31 5.36
CA MET A 57 -2.98 1.54 6.59
C MET A 57 -3.85 1.41 7.84
N GLY A 58 -5.07 1.93 7.80
CA GLY A 58 -6.04 1.82 8.89
C GLY A 58 -6.42 0.38 9.18
N PHE A 59 -6.61 -0.45 8.14
CA PHE A 59 -6.86 -1.87 8.30
C PHE A 59 -5.67 -2.59 8.94
N LEU A 60 -4.46 -2.38 8.42
CA LEU A 60 -3.25 -3.05 8.95
C LEU A 60 -3.01 -2.66 10.41
N ALA A 61 -3.12 -1.37 10.75
CA ALA A 61 -2.99 -0.88 12.11
C ALA A 61 -4.05 -1.48 13.05
N ALA A 62 -5.32 -1.51 12.64
CA ALA A 62 -6.42 -2.09 13.43
C ALA A 62 -6.22 -3.59 13.71
N ASN A 63 -5.62 -4.31 12.76
CA ASN A 63 -5.29 -5.72 12.87
C ASN A 63 -3.90 -5.99 13.49
N LYS A 64 -3.18 -4.94 13.92
CA LYS A 64 -1.83 -5.02 14.49
C LYS A 64 -0.82 -5.72 13.56
N ILE A 65 -1.01 -5.53 12.25
CA ILE A 65 -0.07 -5.97 11.23
C ILE A 65 0.97 -4.86 11.07
N GLU A 66 2.24 -5.19 11.21
CA GLU A 66 3.34 -4.25 11.06
C GLU A 66 3.61 -3.97 9.57
N PHE A 67 3.77 -2.70 9.23
CA PHE A 67 4.01 -2.25 7.86
C PHE A 67 4.95 -1.06 7.83
N GLU A 68 5.58 -0.84 6.67
CA GLU A 68 6.40 0.31 6.35
C GLU A 68 5.78 1.08 5.18
N GLU A 69 5.74 2.40 5.31
CA GLU A 69 5.38 3.33 4.24
C GLU A 69 6.61 3.69 3.41
N CYS A 70 6.62 3.35 2.13
CA CYS A 70 7.72 3.69 1.24
C CYS A 70 7.31 4.82 0.29
N ASP A 71 7.79 6.04 0.54
CA ASP A 71 7.45 7.23 -0.26
C ASP A 71 7.99 7.09 -1.68
N ILE A 72 7.14 7.20 -2.70
CA ILE A 72 7.53 7.20 -4.12
C ILE A 72 7.37 8.57 -4.79
N ALA A 73 6.76 9.55 -4.10
CA ALA A 73 6.73 10.94 -4.56
C ALA A 73 8.09 11.58 -4.37
N ALA A 74 8.65 11.48 -3.17
CA ALA A 74 9.92 12.11 -2.81
C ALA A 74 11.15 11.22 -3.08
N ASN A 75 11.00 9.90 -3.11
CA ASN A 75 12.11 8.96 -3.30
C ASN A 75 11.99 8.21 -4.64
N GLU A 76 12.92 8.51 -5.53
CA GLU A 76 12.98 7.91 -6.87
C GLU A 76 13.35 6.42 -6.85
N ALA A 77 14.21 5.99 -5.91
CA ALA A 77 14.59 4.59 -5.79
C ALA A 77 13.37 3.73 -5.44
N ASN A 78 12.56 4.17 -4.48
CA ASN A 78 11.30 3.51 -4.14
C ASN A 78 10.34 3.48 -5.32
N ARG A 79 10.22 4.59 -6.07
CA ARG A 79 9.36 4.67 -7.26
C ARG A 79 9.78 3.70 -8.35
N LYS A 80 11.09 3.62 -8.62
CA LYS A 80 11.67 2.70 -9.61
C LYS A 80 11.47 1.26 -9.16
N TRP A 81 11.83 0.94 -7.91
CA TRP A 81 11.70 -0.39 -7.34
C TRP A 81 10.24 -0.88 -7.40
N MET A 82 9.28 -0.04 -7.00
CA MET A 82 7.86 -0.40 -7.07
C MET A 82 7.45 -0.78 -8.50
N ARG A 83 7.84 0.01 -9.51
CA ARG A 83 7.48 -0.27 -10.92
C ARG A 83 8.13 -1.55 -11.46
N GLU A 84 9.39 -1.80 -11.09
CA GLU A 84 10.14 -2.98 -11.54
C GLU A 84 9.63 -4.27 -10.91
N ASN A 85 9.14 -4.22 -9.67
CA ASN A 85 8.68 -5.40 -8.92
C ASN A 85 7.16 -5.67 -9.05
N ILE A 86 6.40 -4.83 -9.76
CA ILE A 86 5.01 -5.14 -10.13
C ILE A 86 5.03 -6.10 -11.34
N PRO A 87 4.38 -7.28 -11.23
CA PRO A 87 4.21 -8.22 -12.34
C PRO A 87 3.56 -7.56 -13.55
N GLU A 88 3.96 -7.96 -14.75
CA GLU A 88 3.52 -7.32 -15.99
C GLU A 88 2.00 -7.42 -16.19
N GLU A 89 1.40 -8.55 -15.81
CA GLU A 89 -0.04 -8.80 -15.81
C GLU A 89 -0.84 -7.91 -14.85
N SER A 90 -0.17 -7.35 -13.84
CA SER A 90 -0.77 -6.45 -12.84
C SER A 90 -0.54 -4.98 -13.16
N ARG A 91 0.16 -4.66 -14.26
CA ARG A 91 0.37 -3.28 -14.70
C ARG A 91 -0.87 -2.75 -15.41
N PRO A 92 -1.20 -1.46 -15.26
CA PRO A 92 -2.32 -0.87 -15.99
C PRO A 92 -2.04 -0.88 -17.50
N ALA A 93 -3.09 -1.05 -18.31
CA ALA A 93 -2.99 -1.02 -19.77
C ALA A 93 -2.41 0.30 -20.32
N THR A 94 -2.62 1.39 -19.59
CA THR A 94 -2.08 2.72 -19.93
C THR A 94 -1.55 3.40 -18.67
N GLY A 95 -0.36 3.99 -18.78
CA GLY A 95 0.25 4.81 -17.72
C GLY A 95 1.07 4.00 -16.71
N ASN A 96 1.35 4.62 -15.56
CA ASN A 96 2.14 4.00 -14.50
C ASN A 96 1.21 3.41 -13.43
N PRO A 97 1.62 2.32 -12.75
CA PRO A 97 0.89 1.82 -11.59
C PRO A 97 0.81 2.91 -10.50
N LEU A 98 -0.37 3.03 -9.91
CA LEU A 98 -0.71 4.03 -8.90
C LEU A 98 -0.75 3.39 -7.51
N PRO A 99 -0.30 4.08 -6.46
CA PRO A 99 -0.44 3.56 -5.10
C PRO A 99 -1.91 3.57 -4.61
N PRO A 100 -2.25 2.82 -3.55
CA PRO A 100 -1.36 1.91 -2.81
C PRO A 100 -1.02 0.65 -3.62
N GLN A 101 0.23 0.22 -3.49
CA GLN A 101 0.73 -1.04 -3.99
C GLN A 101 1.28 -1.80 -2.78
N ILE A 102 0.84 -3.04 -2.59
CA ILE A 102 1.11 -3.80 -1.36
C ILE A 102 2.10 -4.90 -1.69
N PHE A 103 3.17 -4.92 -0.94
CA PHE A 103 4.20 -5.94 -0.98
C PHE A 103 4.35 -6.56 0.39
N ASN A 104 4.63 -7.85 0.41
CA ASN A 104 5.20 -8.52 1.58
C ASN A 104 6.67 -8.75 1.26
N GLU A 105 7.54 -7.95 1.87
CA GLU A 105 8.95 -7.84 1.52
C GLU A 105 9.15 -7.60 0.01
N SER A 106 9.70 -8.55 -0.74
CA SER A 106 9.89 -8.47 -2.19
C SER A 106 8.74 -9.08 -3.00
N LYS A 107 7.75 -9.70 -2.35
CA LYS A 107 6.63 -10.36 -3.03
C LYS A 107 5.50 -9.37 -3.22
N TYR A 108 5.09 -9.16 -4.47
CA TYR A 108 3.91 -8.39 -4.78
C TYR A 108 2.64 -9.12 -4.31
N CYS A 109 1.82 -8.45 -3.51
CA CYS A 109 0.53 -8.94 -3.05
C CYS A 109 -0.60 -8.46 -3.96
N GLY A 110 -0.63 -7.15 -4.26
CA GLY A 110 -1.66 -6.56 -5.11
C GLY A 110 -1.80 -5.04 -4.96
N ASN A 111 -2.73 -4.49 -5.75
CA ASN A 111 -3.14 -3.10 -5.69
C ASN A 111 -4.30 -2.92 -4.68
N TYR A 112 -4.88 -1.72 -4.63
CA TYR A 112 -6.03 -1.45 -3.76
C TYR A 112 -7.26 -2.33 -4.04
N GLU A 113 -7.57 -2.59 -5.30
CA GLU A 113 -8.74 -3.40 -5.69
C GLU A 113 -8.60 -4.83 -5.19
N ALA A 114 -7.44 -5.46 -5.42
CA ALA A 114 -7.15 -6.80 -4.92
C ALA A 114 -7.20 -6.88 -3.37
N PHE A 115 -6.74 -5.83 -2.67
CA PHE A 115 -6.88 -5.74 -1.22
C PHE A 115 -8.34 -5.64 -0.78
N PHE A 116 -9.13 -4.84 -1.50
CA PHE A 116 -10.55 -4.67 -1.22
C PHE A 116 -11.31 -5.99 -1.42
N ASP A 117 -11.09 -6.69 -2.54
CA ASP A 117 -11.67 -8.00 -2.82
C ASP A 117 -11.31 -9.01 -1.71
N ALA A 118 -10.02 -9.07 -1.33
CA ALA A 118 -9.57 -9.93 -0.23
C ALA A 118 -10.23 -9.57 1.12
N ARG A 119 -10.55 -8.29 1.35
CA ARG A 119 -11.24 -7.83 2.55
C ARG A 119 -12.70 -8.27 2.55
N GLU A 120 -13.39 -8.19 1.42
CA GLU A 120 -14.77 -8.68 1.27
C GLU A 120 -14.85 -10.20 1.48
N ASP A 121 -13.86 -10.93 0.97
CA ASP A 121 -13.76 -12.38 1.11
C ASP A 121 -13.25 -12.87 2.48
N ASN A 122 -12.91 -11.95 3.39
CA ASN A 122 -12.25 -12.27 4.66
C ASN A 122 -10.98 -13.12 4.46
N ALA A 123 -10.19 -12.78 3.45
CA ALA A 123 -8.97 -13.47 3.00
C ALA A 123 -7.74 -12.53 2.99
N VAL A 124 -7.76 -11.44 3.77
CA VAL A 124 -6.70 -10.43 3.76
C VAL A 124 -5.38 -11.00 4.25
N TYR A 125 -5.37 -11.88 5.25
CA TYR A 125 -4.11 -12.46 5.73
C TYR A 125 -3.47 -13.33 4.64
N ALA A 126 -4.26 -14.17 3.96
CA ALA A 126 -3.79 -14.91 2.80
C ALA A 126 -3.30 -14.01 1.66
N PHE A 127 -4.02 -12.92 1.35
CA PHE A 127 -3.60 -11.91 0.36
C PHE A 127 -2.24 -11.30 0.69
N LEU A 128 -2.02 -10.96 1.97
CA LEU A 128 -0.73 -10.43 2.45
C LEU A 128 0.35 -11.52 2.55
N GLY A 129 0.04 -12.79 2.28
CA GLY A 129 0.97 -13.91 2.48
C GLY A 129 1.29 -14.17 3.95
N LEU A 130 0.38 -13.83 4.85
CA LEU A 130 0.48 -14.03 6.30
C LEU A 130 -0.42 -15.18 6.75
N THR A 131 -0.09 -15.78 7.89
CA THR A 131 -0.99 -16.70 8.56
C THR A 131 -2.04 -15.93 9.34
N ALA A 132 -3.32 -16.23 9.09
CA ALA A 132 -4.42 -15.62 9.83
C ALA A 132 -4.31 -15.97 11.33
N PRO A 133 -4.44 -14.98 12.24
CA PRO A 133 -4.30 -15.24 13.68
C PRO A 133 -5.45 -16.14 14.18
N PRO A 134 -5.18 -17.01 15.17
CA PRO A 134 -6.21 -17.88 15.74
C PRO A 134 -7.41 -17.08 16.25
N GLY A 135 -8.62 -17.55 15.93
CA GLY A 135 -9.87 -16.88 16.29
C GLY A 135 -10.29 -15.73 15.37
N SER A 136 -9.47 -15.35 14.38
CA SER A 136 -9.91 -14.45 13.32
C SER A 136 -10.99 -15.11 12.45
N LYS A 137 -11.83 -14.28 11.80
CA LYS A 137 -12.87 -14.77 10.88
C LYS A 137 -12.27 -15.65 9.77
N GLU A 138 -11.13 -15.25 9.24
CA GLU A 138 -10.39 -15.98 8.20
C GLU A 138 -9.90 -17.34 8.69
N ALA A 139 -9.24 -17.41 9.86
CA ALA A 139 -8.75 -18.67 10.43
C ALA A 139 -9.91 -19.66 10.69
N VAL A 140 -11.06 -19.16 11.17
CA VAL A 140 -12.26 -19.98 11.38
C VAL A 140 -12.82 -20.49 10.05
N ALA A 141 -12.84 -19.68 9.00
CA ALA A 141 -13.30 -20.09 7.67
C ALA A 141 -12.38 -21.15 7.04
N GLN A 142 -11.06 -20.99 7.17
CA GLN A 142 -10.08 -21.97 6.69
C GLN A 142 -10.20 -23.31 7.42
N ALA A 143 -10.36 -23.29 8.74
CA ALA A 143 -10.53 -24.51 9.53
C ALA A 143 -11.79 -25.30 9.14
N LYS A 144 -12.89 -24.61 8.79
CA LYS A 144 -14.13 -25.27 8.33
C LYS A 144 -13.97 -25.92 6.95
N LYS A 145 -13.22 -25.30 6.04
CA LYS A 145 -12.98 -25.84 4.69
C LYS A 145 -12.08 -27.08 4.71
N ALA A 146 -11.12 -27.15 5.63
CA ALA A 146 -10.21 -28.30 5.76
C ALA A 146 -10.86 -29.56 6.36
N GLN A 147 -12.10 -29.44 6.86
CA GLN A 147 -12.87 -30.53 7.48
C GLN A 147 -13.96 -31.10 6.54
N GLN A 148 -14.06 -30.58 5.31
CA GLN A 148 -14.95 -31.04 4.24
C GLN A 148 -14.15 -31.81 3.19
#